data_AF-A0A4Y5Z3N3-F1
#
_entry.id   AF-A0A4Y5Z3N3-F1
#
_cell.length_a   1.000
_cell.length_b   1.000
_cell.length_c   1.000
_cell.angle_alpha   90.00
_cell.angle_beta   90.00
_cell.angle_gamma   90.00
#
_symmetry.space_group_name_H-M   'P 1'
#
loop_
_entity.id
_entity.type
_entity.pdbx_description
1 polymer ?
#
loop_
_entity_poly.entity_id
_entity_poly.type
_entity_poly.pdbx_seq_one_letter_code
_entity_poly.pdbx_strand_id
1 'polypeptide(L)'
;MIRQRIRRNNLSLILSVLELAGFDTPQAQANALGNIVTARKLTRMPLGADVPSMFARGVEHAFGVRRGWLDRPCNLPPALPRRLLTRVPVTTVIPVVGDPAQDAPDHRELIA
;
A
#
# COMPACT_ATOMS: atom_id res chain seq x y z
N MET A 1 6.10 -24.46 -1.42
CA MET A 1 5.29 -23.73 -0.40
C MET A 1 5.90 -22.41 0.04
N ILE A 2 7.16 -22.37 0.51
CA ILE A 2 7.80 -21.14 1.04
C ILE A 2 7.82 -19.99 0.02
N ARG A 3 8.17 -20.28 -1.25
CA ARG A 3 8.23 -19.25 -2.31
C ARG A 3 6.90 -18.55 -2.59
N GLN A 4 5.79 -19.29 -2.59
CA GLN A 4 4.46 -18.68 -2.77
C GLN A 4 4.05 -17.84 -1.56
N ARG A 5 4.43 -18.26 -0.35
CA ARG A 5 4.26 -17.45 0.85
C ARG A 5 5.02 -16.12 0.74
N ILE A 6 6.29 -16.16 0.31
CA ILE A 6 7.10 -14.95 0.09
C ILE A 6 6.45 -14.04 -0.96
N ARG A 7 6.06 -14.60 -2.12
CA ARG A 7 5.40 -13.82 -3.17
C ARG A 7 4.13 -13.13 -2.69
N ARG A 8 3.28 -13.83 -1.93
CA ARG A 8 2.04 -13.25 -1.38
C ARG A 8 2.36 -12.13 -0.40
N ASN A 9 3.30 -12.33 0.51
CA ASN A 9 3.70 -11.28 1.45
C ASN A 9 4.24 -10.04 0.72
N ASN A 10 5.14 -10.23 -0.22
CA ASN A 10 5.74 -9.13 -0.98
C ASN A 10 4.72 -8.44 -1.91
N LEU A 11 3.77 -9.20 -2.46
CA LEU A 11 2.65 -8.65 -3.22
C LEU A 11 1.76 -7.80 -2.30
N SER A 12 1.45 -8.26 -1.08
CA SER A 12 0.68 -7.46 -0.12
C SER A 12 1.36 -6.13 0.20
N LEU A 13 2.69 -6.11 0.37
CA LEU A 13 3.45 -4.86 0.53
C LEU A 13 3.26 -3.91 -0.65
N ILE A 14 3.33 -4.43 -1.88
CA ILE A 14 3.09 -3.65 -3.09
C ILE A 14 1.66 -3.08 -3.11
N LEU A 15 0.66 -3.88 -2.75
CA LEU A 15 -0.73 -3.42 -2.71
C LEU A 15 -0.94 -2.33 -1.65
N SER A 16 -0.34 -2.47 -0.46
CA SER A 16 -0.37 -1.41 0.56
C SER A 16 0.30 -0.12 0.10
N VAL A 17 1.41 -0.22 -0.63
CA VAL A 17 2.08 0.94 -1.23
C VAL A 17 1.20 1.62 -2.28
N LEU A 18 0.48 0.85 -3.10
CA LEU A 18 -0.48 1.38 -4.07
C LEU A 18 -1.68 2.04 -3.38
N GLU A 19 -2.20 1.42 -2.33
CA GLU A 19 -3.30 1.98 -1.52
C GLU A 19 -2.91 3.32 -0.90
N LEU A 20 -1.72 3.41 -0.28
CA LEU A 20 -1.18 4.67 0.25
C LEU A 20 -0.96 5.74 -0.82
N ALA A 21 -0.77 5.35 -2.08
CA ALA A 21 -0.67 6.27 -3.21
C ALA A 21 -2.03 6.66 -3.82
N GLY A 22 -3.15 6.23 -3.22
CA GLY A 22 -4.51 6.54 -3.68
C GLY A 22 -5.08 5.53 -4.68
N PHE A 23 -4.43 4.38 -4.89
CA PHE A 23 -5.00 3.24 -5.64
C PHE A 23 -5.65 2.27 -4.65
N ASP A 24 -6.76 2.69 -4.06
CA ASP A 24 -7.48 2.00 -2.97
C ASP A 24 -8.40 0.86 -3.45
N THR A 25 -8.84 0.89 -4.71
CA THR A 25 -9.67 -0.18 -5.27
C THR A 25 -8.84 -1.27 -5.96
N PRO A 26 -9.28 -2.55 -5.92
CA PRO A 26 -8.61 -3.63 -6.65
C PRO A 26 -8.48 -3.37 -8.16
N GLN A 27 -9.43 -2.63 -8.74
CA GLN A 27 -9.39 -2.24 -10.14
C GLN A 27 -8.34 -1.16 -10.39
N ALA A 28 -8.23 -0.15 -9.51
CA ALA A 28 -7.18 0.86 -9.59
C ALA A 28 -5.78 0.24 -9.43
N GLN A 29 -5.62 -0.72 -8.50
CA GLN A 29 -4.37 -1.46 -8.30
C GLN A 29 -4.01 -2.31 -9.53
N ALA A 30 -4.96 -3.04 -10.09
CA ALA A 30 -4.74 -3.80 -11.33
C ALA A 30 -4.31 -2.87 -12.49
N ASN A 31 -4.97 -1.74 -12.65
CA ASN A 31 -4.61 -0.72 -13.64
C ASN A 31 -3.20 -0.15 -13.40
N ALA A 32 -2.83 0.17 -12.17
CA ALA A 32 -1.50 0.68 -11.80
C ALA A 32 -0.39 -0.33 -12.07
N LEU A 33 -0.70 -1.63 -11.92
CA LEU A 33 0.15 -2.74 -12.29
C LEU A 33 0.18 -3.01 -13.81
N GLY A 34 -0.57 -2.26 -14.62
CA GLY A 34 -0.61 -2.44 -16.08
C GLY A 34 -1.56 -3.54 -16.56
N ASN A 35 -2.58 -3.88 -15.75
CA ASN A 35 -3.60 -4.89 -16.08
C ASN A 35 -3.04 -6.28 -16.44
N ILE A 36 -1.89 -6.63 -15.86
CA ILE A 36 -1.26 -7.96 -16.05
C ILE A 36 -2.20 -9.08 -15.57
N VAL A 37 -3.03 -8.80 -14.55
CA VAL A 37 -4.11 -9.68 -14.08
C VAL A 37 -5.37 -8.86 -13.83
N THR A 38 -6.52 -9.53 -13.92
CA THR A 38 -7.82 -8.95 -13.53
C THR A 38 -7.86 -8.63 -12.04
N ALA A 39 -8.59 -7.59 -11.65
CA ALA A 39 -8.85 -7.25 -10.25
C ALA A 39 -9.35 -8.46 -9.42
N ARG A 40 -10.24 -9.28 -9.98
CA ARG A 40 -10.74 -10.52 -9.32
C ARG A 40 -9.63 -11.53 -9.01
N LYS A 41 -8.63 -11.67 -9.89
CA LYS A 41 -7.47 -12.53 -9.63
C LYS A 41 -6.55 -11.90 -8.59
N LEU A 42 -6.37 -10.58 -8.65
CA LEU A 42 -5.53 -9.83 -7.71
C LEU A 42 -6.04 -9.97 -6.27
N THR A 43 -7.35 -9.81 -6.03
CA THR A 43 -7.95 -9.92 -4.68
C THR A 43 -7.82 -11.32 -4.06
N ARG A 44 -7.70 -12.36 -4.89
CA ARG A 44 -7.57 -13.74 -4.41
C ARG A 44 -6.16 -14.09 -3.94
N MET A 45 -5.13 -13.37 -4.40
CA MET A 45 -3.73 -13.71 -4.09
C MET A 45 -3.38 -13.49 -2.62
N PRO A 46 -3.76 -12.36 -1.97
CA PRO A 46 -3.58 -12.20 -0.52
C PRO A 46 -4.33 -13.24 0.30
N LEU A 47 -5.49 -13.70 -0.19
CA LEU A 47 -6.34 -14.73 0.44
C LEU A 47 -5.79 -16.15 0.30
N GLY A 48 -4.66 -16.31 -0.40
CA GLY A 48 -3.96 -17.58 -0.48
C GLY A 48 -3.85 -18.18 -1.89
N ALA A 49 -4.43 -17.56 -2.91
CA ALA A 49 -4.21 -18.01 -4.28
C ALA A 49 -2.74 -17.83 -4.70
N ASP A 50 -2.31 -18.67 -5.65
CA ASP A 50 -0.95 -18.61 -6.16
C ASP A 50 -0.65 -17.30 -6.88
N VAL A 51 0.59 -16.83 -6.73
CA VAL A 51 1.15 -15.69 -7.47
C VAL A 51 1.95 -16.28 -8.64
N PRO A 52 1.44 -16.22 -9.89
CA PRO A 52 2.11 -16.82 -11.04
C PRO A 52 3.44 -16.12 -11.33
N SER A 53 4.45 -16.87 -11.80
CA SER A 53 5.77 -16.31 -12.08
C SER A 53 5.76 -15.23 -13.16
N MET A 54 4.89 -15.35 -14.18
CA MET A 54 4.74 -14.32 -15.20
C MET A 54 4.16 -13.03 -14.63
N PHE A 55 3.15 -13.15 -13.77
CA PHE A 55 2.59 -12.00 -13.07
C PHE A 55 3.63 -11.33 -12.17
N ALA A 56 4.37 -12.13 -11.38
CA ALA A 56 5.43 -11.61 -10.52
C ALA A 56 6.48 -10.80 -11.32
N ARG A 57 6.95 -11.33 -12.45
CA ARG A 57 7.90 -10.59 -13.31
C ARG A 57 7.31 -9.29 -13.86
N GLY A 58 6.04 -9.31 -14.25
CA GLY A 58 5.35 -8.11 -14.72
C GLY A 58 5.24 -7.04 -13.63
N VAL A 59 4.94 -7.44 -12.39
CA VAL A 59 4.90 -6.55 -11.23
C VAL A 59 6.28 -5.98 -10.92
N GLU A 60 7.33 -6.81 -10.95
CA GLU A 60 8.71 -6.37 -10.74
C GLU A 60 9.11 -5.29 -11.76
N HIS A 61 8.79 -5.53 -13.03
CA HIS A 61 9.01 -4.56 -14.10
C HIS A 61 8.18 -3.28 -13.89
N ALA A 62 6.92 -3.41 -13.48
CA ALA A 62 6.03 -2.27 -13.24
C ALA A 62 6.54 -1.35 -12.12
N PHE A 63 7.16 -1.92 -11.08
CA PHE A 63 7.75 -1.20 -9.96
C PHE A 63 9.23 -0.81 -10.17
N GLY A 64 9.84 -1.22 -11.29
CA GLY A 64 11.25 -0.95 -11.57
C GLY A 64 12.20 -1.62 -10.55
N VAL A 65 11.77 -2.70 -9.91
CA VAL A 65 12.60 -3.46 -8.96
C VAL A 65 13.38 -4.56 -9.68
N ARG A 66 14.42 -5.07 -9.01
CA ARG A 66 15.25 -6.15 -9.56
C ARG A 66 14.42 -7.42 -9.81
N ARG A 67 14.73 -8.13 -10.89
CA ARG A 67 14.14 -9.44 -11.19
C ARG A 67 14.34 -10.41 -10.02
N GLY A 68 13.27 -11.10 -9.62
CA GLY A 68 13.25 -12.02 -8.49
C GLY A 68 13.09 -11.35 -7.13
N TRP A 69 12.79 -10.05 -7.07
CA TRP A 69 12.46 -9.37 -5.82
C TRP A 69 11.20 -9.97 -5.15
N LEU A 70 10.17 -10.33 -5.92
CA LEU A 70 8.98 -11.01 -5.39
C LEU A 70 9.26 -12.44 -4.89
N ASP A 71 10.39 -13.03 -5.28
CA ASP A 71 10.78 -14.38 -4.89
C ASP A 71 11.63 -14.44 -3.62
N ARG A 72 12.15 -13.30 -3.14
CA ARG A 72 13.07 -13.21 -2.00
C ARG A 72 12.38 -12.63 -0.79
N PRO A 73 12.72 -13.06 0.43
CA PRO A 73 12.22 -12.40 1.62
C PRO A 73 12.65 -10.93 1.61
N CYS A 74 11.69 -10.02 1.70
CA CYS A 74 11.91 -8.58 1.74
C CYS A 74 11.32 -8.00 3.01
N ASN A 75 12.08 -7.13 3.67
CA ASN A 75 11.67 -6.47 4.90
C ASN A 75 11.19 -5.02 4.66
N LEU A 76 11.33 -4.53 3.42
CA LEU A 76 11.06 -3.14 3.06
C LEU A 76 10.13 -3.07 1.85
N PRO A 77 9.11 -2.19 1.87
CA PRO A 77 8.27 -1.93 0.72
C PRO A 77 9.08 -1.30 -0.43
N PRO A 78 8.76 -1.60 -1.70
CA PRO A 78 9.42 -0.96 -2.82
C PRO A 78 8.97 0.49 -2.96
N ALA A 79 9.85 1.34 -3.48
CA ALA A 79 9.50 2.71 -3.80
C ALA A 79 8.41 2.76 -4.88
N LEU A 80 7.49 3.72 -4.77
CA LEU A 80 6.52 4.00 -5.82
C LEU A 80 7.24 4.46 -7.09
N PRO A 81 6.99 3.83 -8.25
CA PRO A 81 7.58 4.26 -9.50
C PRO A 81 7.04 5.66 -9.85
N ARG A 82 7.92 6.52 -10.40
CA ARG A 82 7.60 7.94 -10.71
C ARG A 82 6.33 8.13 -11.52
N ARG A 83 6.03 7.19 -12.43
CA ARG A 83 4.81 7.19 -13.26
C ARG A 83 3.50 7.09 -12.47
N LEU A 84 3.54 6.62 -11.22
CA LEU A 84 2.39 6.53 -10.33
C LEU A 84 2.31 7.70 -9.34
N LEU A 85 3.36 8.52 -9.22
CA LEU A 85 3.40 9.68 -8.31
C LEU A 85 2.52 10.85 -8.80
N THR A 86 2.23 10.93 -10.10
CA THR A 86 1.44 12.03 -10.69
C THR A 86 -0.07 11.93 -10.42
N ARG A 87 -0.52 10.85 -9.76
CA ARG A 87 -1.93 10.58 -9.46
C ARG A 87 -2.32 10.73 -8.00
N VAL A 88 -1.41 11.19 -7.14
CA VAL A 88 -1.71 11.44 -5.73
C VAL A 88 -2.42 12.80 -5.62
N PRO A 89 -3.75 12.87 -5.42
CA PRO A 89 -4.29 14.07 -4.80
C PRO A 89 -3.64 14.14 -3.42
N VAL A 90 -2.99 15.27 -3.12
CA VAL A 90 -2.53 15.56 -1.76
C VAL A 90 -3.76 15.59 -0.86
N THR A 91 -4.07 14.45 -0.26
CA THR A 91 -5.02 14.36 0.85
C THR A 91 -4.36 13.54 1.93
N THR A 92 -3.13 13.95 2.28
CA THR A 92 -2.61 13.66 3.61
C THR A 92 -3.36 14.56 4.58
N VAL A 93 -4.51 14.09 5.08
CA VAL A 93 -4.99 14.56 6.38
C VAL A 93 -4.02 13.96 7.40
N ILE A 94 -2.96 14.71 7.69
CA ILE A 94 -2.17 14.49 8.89
C ILE A 94 -3.13 14.79 10.05
N PRO A 95 -3.37 13.88 11.01
CA PRO A 95 -3.99 14.31 12.25
C PRO A 95 -3.02 15.31 12.88
N VAL A 96 -3.38 16.60 12.82
CA VAL A 96 -2.78 17.62 13.67
C VAL A 96 -2.97 17.10 15.09
N VAL A 97 -1.87 16.59 15.67
CA VAL A 97 -1.75 16.37 17.09
C VAL A 97 -2.10 17.71 17.72
N GLY A 98 -3.28 17.79 18.31
CA GLY A 98 -3.73 18.99 18.99
C GLY A 98 -2.67 19.40 19.99
N ASP A 99 -2.21 20.64 19.87
CA ASP A 99 -1.52 21.35 20.94
C ASP A 99 -2.27 21.10 22.26
N PRO A 100 -1.60 20.64 23.33
CA PRO A 100 -2.15 20.80 24.67
C PRO A 100 -2.00 22.28 25.04
N ALA A 101 -2.82 23.13 24.42
CA ALA A 101 -3.02 24.49 24.89
C ALA A 101 -3.68 24.40 26.26
N GLN A 102 -2.89 24.77 27.27
CA GLN A 102 -3.32 25.45 28.49
C GLN A 102 -4.75 25.98 28.40
N ASP A 103 -5.65 25.39 29.17
CA ASP A 103 -6.79 26.12 29.72
C ASP A 103 -7.13 25.51 31.09
N ALA A 104 -6.49 26.06 32.11
CA ALA A 104 -6.90 25.85 33.49
C ALA A 104 -8.06 26.81 33.76
N PRO A 105 -9.28 26.32 34.06
CA PRO A 105 -10.36 27.23 34.43
C PRO A 105 -10.15 27.72 35.86
N ASP A 106 -9.66 28.96 35.98
CA ASP A 106 -9.88 29.81 37.15
C ASP A 106 -11.38 30.15 37.21
N HIS A 107 -12.14 29.38 37.99
CA HIS A 107 -13.48 29.78 38.42
C HIS A 107 -13.60 29.63 39.94
N ARG A 108 -13.17 30.69 40.62
CA ARG A 108 -13.87 31.10 41.84
C ARG A 108 -15.27 31.58 41.47
N GLU A 109 -16.21 31.20 42.33
CA GLU A 109 -17.57 31.72 42.51
C GLU A 109 -18.75 30.90 41.94
N LEU A 110 -19.75 30.80 42.83
CA LEU A 110 -21.13 30.32 42.70
C LEU A 110 -21.38 28.81 42.76
N ILE A 111 -21.57 28.27 43.98
CA ILE A 111 -22.87 27.73 44.45
C ILE A 111 -22.99 27.99 45.97
N ALA A 112 -24.22 28.32 46.38
CA ALA A 112 -24.74 28.65 47.70
C ALA A 112 -24.48 27.63 48.82
#